data_AF-A0A9E2FJ08-F1
#
_entry.id   AF-A0A9E2FJ08-F1
#
_cell.length_a   1.000
_cell.length_b   1.000
_cell.length_c   1.000
_cell.angle_alpha   90.00
_cell.angle_beta   90.00
_cell.angle_gamma   90.00
#
_symmetry.space_group_name_H-M   'P 1'
#
loop_
_entity.id
_entity.type
_entity.pdbx_description
1 polymer ?
#
loop_
_entity_poly.entity_id
_entity_poly.type
_entity_poly.pdbx_seq_one_letter_code
_entity_poly.pdbx_strand_id
1 'polypeptide(L)'
;MKHRPPTITRSSLRRLPAFTVVELLVVFVIIIILFSAVLVAGTSLLNRNKIRNTEAVIQVLCDVVQEFERENPSIISAKQQAGAANPVFYRKRYGPYPPDETELFTNRGLPGAGVNRSLAVGGGQFIPAPAAVNYPAMMFYTGGNPAPQFEHRDIAAMILAVRMYTSSAAALLDRIPDSNWSPGSLDATGQPNQFLDRDNNNVWNEDEDEQVPYVVDSWGMPFGYFAQRDYDPDNPTVTESANAPDWNQASTEMIRLNGGLPIIVSYGPNGKEQLTKEVQESSPTTSLPGDWADGQRIDNIYNADNVYASEALKERLTAGKASLGP
;
A
#
# COMPACT_ATOMS: atom_id res chain seq x y z
N MET A 1 19.13 32.92 -96.40
CA MET A 1 18.65 33.14 -95.02
C MET A 1 19.42 32.19 -94.09
N LYS A 2 20.30 32.71 -93.24
CA LYS A 2 21.12 31.92 -92.29
C LYS A 2 20.39 31.83 -90.96
N HIS A 3 19.86 30.65 -90.62
CA HIS A 3 19.31 30.37 -89.29
C HIS A 3 20.43 30.42 -88.24
N ARG A 4 20.33 31.36 -87.30
CA ARG A 4 21.15 31.34 -86.07
C ARG A 4 20.53 30.35 -85.07
N PRO A 5 21.32 29.47 -84.45
CA PRO A 5 20.82 28.56 -83.42
C PRO A 5 20.51 29.31 -82.12
N PRO A 6 19.56 28.80 -81.31
CA PRO A 6 19.16 29.43 -80.06
C PRO A 6 20.25 29.31 -78.99
N THR A 7 20.55 30.43 -78.34
CA THR A 7 21.47 30.53 -77.21
C THR A 7 20.85 29.85 -75.99
N ILE A 8 21.35 28.67 -75.62
CA ILE A 8 20.98 27.97 -74.38
C ILE A 8 21.67 28.71 -73.21
N THR A 9 20.90 29.51 -72.47
CA THR A 9 21.32 30.09 -71.20
C THR A 9 21.49 28.99 -70.17
N ARG A 10 22.75 28.63 -69.87
CA ARG A 10 23.10 27.71 -68.78
C ARG A 10 22.58 28.29 -67.46
N SER A 11 21.51 27.70 -66.93
CA SER A 11 21.08 27.90 -65.55
C SER A 11 22.23 27.50 -64.63
N SER A 12 22.78 28.46 -63.90
CA SER A 12 23.79 28.20 -62.89
C SER A 12 23.19 27.30 -61.81
N LEU A 13 23.55 26.02 -61.85
CA LEU A 13 23.36 25.09 -60.74
C LEU A 13 24.10 25.70 -59.54
N ARG A 14 23.36 26.40 -58.67
CA ARG A 14 23.86 26.87 -57.38
C ARG A 14 24.33 25.62 -56.63
N ARG A 15 25.64 25.43 -56.53
CA ARG A 15 26.23 24.44 -55.63
C ARG A 15 25.88 24.89 -54.22
N LEU A 16 24.91 24.22 -53.61
CA LEU A 16 24.67 24.35 -52.18
C LEU A 16 25.95 23.90 -51.47
N PRO A 17 26.47 24.66 -50.49
CA PRO A 17 27.62 24.23 -49.71
C PRO A 17 27.30 22.88 -49.06
N ALA A 18 28.20 21.90 -49.24
CA ALA A 18 28.08 20.63 -48.58
C ALA A 18 28.27 20.85 -47.07
N PHE A 19 27.32 20.39 -46.26
CA PHE A 19 27.42 20.42 -44.80
C PHE A 19 28.72 19.77 -44.36
N THR A 20 29.42 20.43 -43.46
CA THR A 20 30.65 19.87 -42.90
C THR A 20 30.29 18.78 -41.88
N VAL A 21 31.15 17.76 -41.76
CA VAL A 21 30.98 16.69 -40.74
C VAL A 21 30.88 17.29 -39.33
N VAL A 22 31.55 18.42 -39.09
CA VAL A 22 31.50 19.15 -37.82
C VAL A 22 30.11 19.71 -37.55
N GLU A 23 29.45 20.34 -38.52
CA GLU A 23 28.07 20.83 -38.37
C GLU A 23 27.09 19.68 -38.05
N LEU A 24 27.26 18.53 -38.69
CA LEU A 24 26.42 17.35 -38.42
C LEU A 24 26.62 16.82 -36.99
N LEU A 25 27.86 16.78 -36.50
CA LEU A 25 28.16 16.40 -35.11
C LEU A 25 27.56 17.38 -34.10
N VAL A 26 27.63 18.69 -34.36
CA VAL A 26 27.03 19.72 -33.50
C VAL A 26 25.52 19.53 -33.40
N VAL A 27 24.83 19.28 -34.52
CA VAL A 27 23.40 19.00 -34.53
C VAL A 27 23.07 17.74 -33.71
N PHE A 28 23.87 16.68 -33.85
CA PHE A 28 23.66 15.44 -33.10
C PHE A 28 23.81 15.64 -31.58
N VAL A 29 24.83 16.39 -31.15
CA VAL A 29 25.02 16.75 -29.73
C VAL A 29 23.84 17.55 -29.20
N ILE A 30 23.35 18.54 -29.96
CA ILE A 30 22.16 19.33 -29.57
C ILE A 30 20.93 18.43 -29.43
N ILE A 31 20.70 17.49 -30.36
CA ILE A 31 19.59 16.55 -30.29
C ILE A 31 19.68 15.67 -29.03
N ILE A 32 20.86 15.14 -28.69
CA ILE A 32 21.06 14.33 -27.48
C ILE A 32 20.76 15.12 -26.21
N ILE A 33 21.23 16.37 -26.14
CA ILE A 33 21.00 17.24 -24.98
C ILE A 33 19.50 17.54 -24.83
N LEU A 34 18.83 17.90 -25.94
CA LEU A 34 17.39 18.16 -25.94
C LEU A 34 16.59 16.91 -25.56
N PHE A 35 16.97 15.74 -26.08
CA PHE A 35 16.30 14.48 -25.76
C PHE A 35 16.44 14.14 -24.27
N SER A 36 17.64 14.30 -23.70
CA SER A 36 17.88 14.10 -22.26
C SER A 36 17.01 15.03 -21.41
N ALA A 37 16.91 16.31 -21.79
CA ALA A 37 16.08 17.27 -21.07
C ALA A 37 14.58 16.91 -21.12
N VAL A 38 14.09 16.48 -22.28
CA VAL A 38 12.69 16.02 -22.45
C VAL A 38 12.41 14.78 -21.62
N LEU A 39 13.34 13.82 -21.57
CA LEU A 39 13.18 12.62 -20.74
C LEU A 39 13.08 12.95 -19.25
N VAL A 40 13.97 13.81 -18.72
CA VAL A 40 13.95 14.24 -17.31
C VAL A 40 12.67 15.00 -16.97
N ALA A 41 12.21 15.89 -17.86
CA ALA A 41 10.95 16.59 -17.66
C ALA A 41 9.75 15.62 -17.69
N GLY A 42 9.76 14.65 -18.61
CA GLY A 42 8.73 13.63 -18.74
C GLY A 42 8.61 12.74 -17.51
N THR A 43 9.72 12.24 -16.97
CA THR A 43 9.72 11.43 -15.74
C THR A 43 9.25 12.23 -14.52
N SER A 44 9.64 13.50 -14.41
CA SER A 44 9.17 14.38 -13.33
C SER A 44 7.65 14.61 -13.38
N LEU A 45 7.09 14.84 -14.58
CA LEU A 45 5.64 15.01 -14.75
C LEU A 45 4.88 13.72 -14.42
N LEU A 46 5.38 12.57 -14.87
CA LEU A 46 4.79 11.27 -14.54
C LEU A 46 4.82 11.01 -13.03
N ASN A 47 5.94 11.26 -12.36
CA ASN A 47 6.06 11.09 -10.91
C ASN A 47 5.12 12.02 -10.14
N ARG A 48 4.98 13.28 -10.55
CA ARG A 48 4.00 14.20 -9.94
C ARG A 48 2.57 13.71 -10.10
N ASN A 49 2.22 13.13 -11.25
CA ASN A 49 0.89 12.57 -11.47
C ASN A 49 0.65 11.35 -10.57
N LYS A 50 1.66 10.47 -10.46
CA LYS A 50 1.62 9.32 -9.55
C LYS A 50 1.45 9.74 -8.09
N ILE A 51 2.21 10.74 -7.62
CA ILE A 51 2.08 11.30 -6.27
C ILE A 51 0.65 11.79 -6.02
N ARG A 52 0.10 12.62 -6.92
CA ARG A 52 -1.27 13.14 -6.77
C ARG A 52 -2.34 12.06 -6.76
N ASN A 53 -2.20 11.04 -7.59
CA ASN A 53 -3.12 9.91 -7.59
C ASN A 53 -3.01 9.12 -6.27
N THR A 54 -1.79 8.85 -5.82
CA THR A 54 -1.53 8.22 -4.52
C THR A 54 -2.13 9.03 -3.36
N GLU A 55 -1.96 10.35 -3.32
CA GLU A 55 -2.56 11.24 -2.32
C GLU A 55 -4.10 11.15 -2.34
N ALA A 56 -4.71 11.10 -3.53
CA ALA A 56 -6.15 10.95 -3.67
C ALA A 56 -6.65 9.60 -3.11
N VAL A 57 -5.91 8.51 -3.35
CA VAL A 57 -6.22 7.18 -2.79
C VAL A 57 -6.05 7.19 -1.27
N ILE A 58 -4.97 7.78 -0.74
CA ILE A 58 -4.77 7.94 0.71
C ILE A 58 -5.93 8.69 1.33
N GLN A 59 -6.40 9.79 0.71
CA GLN A 59 -7.55 10.53 1.23
C GLN A 59 -8.81 9.65 1.31
N VAL A 60 -9.09 8.83 0.30
CA VAL A 60 -10.21 7.88 0.35
C VAL A 60 -10.03 6.87 1.48
N LEU A 61 -8.83 6.33 1.68
CA LEU A 61 -8.53 5.41 2.78
C LEU A 61 -8.68 6.09 4.15
N CYS A 62 -8.29 7.36 4.30
CA CYS A 62 -8.53 8.15 5.50
C CYS A 62 -10.02 8.35 5.77
N ASP A 63 -10.79 8.70 4.74
CA ASP A 63 -12.25 8.84 4.84
C ASP A 63 -12.90 7.51 5.25
N VAL A 64 -12.40 6.38 4.73
CA VAL A 64 -12.83 5.02 5.12
C VAL A 64 -12.58 4.76 6.60
N VAL A 65 -11.38 5.06 7.11
CA VAL A 65 -11.02 4.86 8.52
C VAL A 65 -11.88 5.74 9.43
N GLN A 66 -12.10 7.00 9.06
CA GLN A 66 -12.96 7.93 9.82
C GLN A 66 -14.43 7.47 9.80
N GLU A 67 -14.93 7.01 8.66
CA GLU A 67 -16.29 6.48 8.55
C GLU A 67 -16.45 5.21 9.38
N PHE A 68 -15.43 4.35 9.39
CA PHE A 68 -15.40 3.17 10.25
C PHE A 68 -15.46 3.56 11.72
N GLU A 69 -14.61 4.49 12.17
CA GLU A 69 -14.60 5.02 13.54
C GLU A 69 -15.98 5.59 13.92
N ARG A 70 -16.63 6.32 13.01
CA ARG A 70 -17.95 6.92 13.23
C ARG A 70 -19.04 5.87 13.45
N GLU A 71 -19.00 4.75 12.71
CA GLU A 71 -19.98 3.67 12.83
C GLU A 71 -19.68 2.69 13.99
N ASN A 72 -18.41 2.55 14.39
CA ASN A 72 -17.96 1.54 15.35
C ASN A 72 -18.68 1.54 16.71
N PRO A 73 -19.10 2.69 17.31
CA PRO A 73 -19.88 2.69 18.55
C PRO A 73 -21.18 1.89 18.48
N SER A 74 -21.80 1.79 17.29
CA SER A 74 -23.07 1.08 17.05
C SER A 74 -22.89 -0.42 16.82
N ILE A 75 -21.76 -0.83 16.22
CA ILE A 75 -21.45 -2.23 15.91
C ILE A 75 -21.06 -3.00 17.19
N ILE A 76 -20.38 -2.32 18.12
CA ILE A 76 -19.93 -2.89 19.38
C ILE A 76 -21.10 -3.16 20.34
N SER A 77 -22.06 -2.23 20.42
CA SER A 77 -23.21 -2.35 21.33
C SER A 77 -24.19 -3.44 20.88
N ALA A 78 -24.35 -3.66 19.57
CA ALA A 78 -25.12 -4.78 19.04
C ALA A 78 -24.42 -6.15 19.23
N LYS A 79 -23.08 -6.19 19.15
CA LYS A 79 -22.32 -7.46 19.17
C LYS A 79 -21.86 -7.92 20.57
N GLN A 80 -21.74 -7.02 21.55
CA GLN A 80 -21.54 -7.41 22.96
C GLN A 80 -22.73 -8.22 23.53
N GLN A 81 -23.94 -8.04 22.97
CA GLN A 81 -25.11 -8.83 23.36
C GLN A 81 -25.06 -10.29 22.85
N ALA A 82 -24.18 -10.61 21.88
CA ALA A 82 -24.10 -11.94 21.25
C ALA A 82 -23.08 -12.89 21.91
N GLY A 83 -22.52 -12.55 23.08
CA GLY A 83 -21.68 -13.47 23.87
C GLY A 83 -20.29 -13.81 23.29
N ALA A 84 -19.86 -13.12 22.23
CA ALA A 84 -18.50 -13.30 21.72
C ALA A 84 -17.48 -12.66 22.70
N ALA A 85 -16.49 -13.42 23.15
CA ALA A 85 -15.41 -12.92 24.02
C ALA A 85 -14.41 -11.99 23.31
N ASN A 86 -14.44 -11.94 21.97
CA ASN A 86 -13.46 -11.24 21.12
C ASN A 86 -13.61 -9.69 21.00
N PRO A 87 -14.79 -9.06 21.12
CA PRO A 87 -14.94 -7.60 20.99
C PRO A 87 -14.16 -6.80 22.05
N VAL A 88 -13.92 -7.40 23.23
CA VAL A 88 -13.16 -6.78 24.32
C VAL A 88 -11.68 -6.71 23.99
N PHE A 89 -11.10 -7.78 23.42
CA PHE A 89 -9.69 -7.82 22.99
C PHE A 89 -9.44 -6.87 21.81
N TYR A 90 -10.32 -6.89 20.82
CA TYR A 90 -10.28 -5.95 19.69
C TYR A 90 -10.27 -4.49 20.16
N ARG A 91 -11.22 -4.13 21.05
CA ARG A 91 -11.38 -2.75 21.53
C ARG A 91 -10.20 -2.30 22.37
N LYS A 92 -9.64 -3.20 23.19
CA LYS A 92 -8.40 -2.90 23.89
C LYS A 92 -7.38 -2.46 22.84
N ARG A 93 -7.16 -3.31 21.84
CA ARG A 93 -6.01 -3.20 20.95
C ARG A 93 -6.05 -2.11 19.87
N TYR A 94 -7.23 -1.88 19.30
CA TYR A 94 -7.42 -1.00 18.15
C TYR A 94 -8.35 0.18 18.44
N GLY A 95 -8.93 0.23 19.64
CA GLY A 95 -9.91 1.25 19.99
C GLY A 95 -11.08 1.28 18.99
N PRO A 96 -11.40 2.44 18.40
CA PRO A 96 -12.48 2.57 17.42
C PRO A 96 -12.03 2.36 15.97
N TYR A 97 -10.75 2.09 15.70
CA TYR A 97 -10.22 2.00 14.34
C TYR A 97 -10.27 0.57 13.79
N PRO A 98 -10.20 0.39 12.46
CA PRO A 98 -9.92 -0.92 11.86
C PRO A 98 -8.60 -1.51 12.39
N PRO A 99 -8.45 -2.84 12.40
CA PRO A 99 -7.19 -3.46 12.77
C PRO A 99 -6.18 -3.41 11.63
N ASP A 100 -4.90 -3.42 11.98
CA ASP A 100 -3.75 -3.66 11.10
C ASP A 100 -3.25 -5.11 11.21
N GLU A 101 -4.03 -6.01 11.80
CA GLU A 101 -3.62 -7.40 12.00
C GLU A 101 -4.69 -8.37 11.58
N THR A 102 -4.27 -9.38 10.82
CA THR A 102 -5.18 -10.39 10.30
C THR A 102 -5.47 -11.47 11.32
N GLU A 103 -4.67 -11.60 12.39
CA GLU A 103 -4.87 -12.57 13.48
C GLU A 103 -6.24 -12.44 14.15
N LEU A 104 -6.85 -11.25 14.10
CA LEU A 104 -8.21 -11.05 14.61
C LEU A 104 -9.27 -11.88 13.87
N PHE A 105 -8.95 -12.34 12.65
CA PHE A 105 -9.80 -13.22 11.85
C PHE A 105 -9.46 -14.70 12.04
N THR A 106 -8.42 -15.04 12.82
CA THR A 106 -7.73 -16.36 12.76
C THR A 106 -8.11 -17.40 13.82
N ASN A 107 -9.13 -17.23 14.65
CA ASN A 107 -9.40 -18.26 15.68
C ASN A 107 -10.86 -18.58 15.93
N ARG A 108 -11.81 -17.83 15.34
CA ARG A 108 -13.25 -18.00 15.58
C ARG A 108 -14.11 -17.70 14.35
N GLY A 109 -13.48 -17.65 13.18
CA GLY A 109 -14.09 -17.03 12.02
C GLY A 109 -14.43 -15.56 12.23
N LEU A 110 -14.91 -14.95 11.17
CA LEU A 110 -15.24 -13.53 11.06
C LEU A 110 -16.24 -13.08 12.15
N PRO A 111 -15.88 -12.14 13.05
CA PRO A 111 -16.75 -11.74 14.16
C PRO A 111 -18.15 -11.27 13.75
N GLY A 112 -19.18 -11.94 14.26
CA GLY A 112 -20.58 -11.49 14.12
C GLY A 112 -21.12 -11.61 12.70
N ALA A 113 -20.64 -12.58 11.96
CA ALA A 113 -21.23 -12.93 10.70
C ALA A 113 -22.56 -13.66 10.99
N GLY A 114 -23.67 -12.92 10.92
CA GLY A 114 -25.02 -13.51 10.91
C GLY A 114 -25.62 -13.51 9.52
N VAL A 115 -24.96 -12.82 8.58
CA VAL A 115 -25.45 -12.53 7.22
C VAL A 115 -24.25 -12.45 6.27
N ASN A 116 -24.40 -13.00 5.06
CA ASN A 116 -23.39 -12.88 4.01
C ASN A 116 -23.19 -11.41 3.60
N ARG A 117 -21.94 -10.97 3.37
CA ARG A 117 -21.62 -9.63 2.88
C ARG A 117 -20.74 -9.69 1.64
N SER A 118 -21.02 -8.87 0.62
CA SER A 118 -20.23 -8.83 -0.61
C SER A 118 -18.93 -8.03 -0.41
N LEU A 119 -17.82 -8.58 -0.89
CA LEU A 119 -16.55 -7.93 -1.13
C LEU A 119 -16.62 -7.20 -2.48
N ALA A 120 -17.07 -5.95 -2.47
CA ALA A 120 -17.13 -5.06 -3.65
C ALA A 120 -18.05 -5.54 -4.79
N VAL A 121 -18.08 -4.73 -5.85
CA VAL A 121 -18.72 -5.04 -7.14
C VAL A 121 -17.84 -6.04 -7.88
N GLY A 122 -18.13 -7.33 -7.77
CA GLY A 122 -17.27 -8.37 -8.37
C GLY A 122 -17.49 -9.79 -7.87
N GLY A 123 -18.19 -9.98 -6.74
CA GLY A 123 -18.82 -11.26 -6.41
C GLY A 123 -18.20 -12.05 -5.26
N GLY A 124 -17.13 -11.57 -4.64
CA GLY A 124 -16.64 -12.16 -3.39
C GLY A 124 -17.70 -12.05 -2.30
N GLN A 125 -18.00 -13.11 -1.56
CA GLN A 125 -18.96 -13.06 -0.45
C GLN A 125 -18.29 -13.54 0.83
N PHE A 126 -18.23 -12.65 1.83
CA PHE A 126 -18.02 -13.07 3.21
C PHE A 126 -19.24 -13.79 3.72
N ILE A 127 -19.15 -15.11 3.76
CA ILE A 127 -20.11 -15.96 4.45
C ILE A 127 -19.64 -16.09 5.90
N PRO A 128 -20.55 -15.91 6.87
CA PRO A 128 -20.25 -16.25 8.24
C PRO A 128 -19.66 -17.62 8.45
N ALA A 129 -18.71 -17.69 9.39
CA ALA A 129 -18.42 -18.94 10.06
C ALA A 129 -19.71 -19.44 10.76
N PRO A 130 -20.31 -20.58 10.35
CA PRO A 130 -21.33 -21.25 11.15
C PRO A 130 -20.87 -21.39 12.60
N ALA A 131 -21.76 -21.02 13.53
CA ALA A 131 -21.50 -21.00 14.97
C ALA A 131 -21.06 -22.36 15.58
N ALA A 132 -21.08 -23.44 14.80
CA ALA A 132 -20.77 -24.80 15.20
C ALA A 132 -19.43 -25.34 14.66
N VAL A 133 -18.71 -24.59 13.81
CA VAL A 133 -17.44 -25.06 13.22
C VAL A 133 -16.32 -24.15 13.68
N ASN A 134 -15.33 -24.71 14.38
CA ASN A 134 -14.08 -24.04 14.64
C ASN A 134 -13.33 -23.94 13.32
N TYR A 135 -13.49 -22.80 12.64
CA TYR A 135 -12.65 -22.49 11.49
C TYR A 135 -11.20 -22.36 11.94
N PRO A 136 -10.25 -22.86 11.15
CA PRO A 136 -8.85 -22.59 11.38
C PRO A 136 -8.59 -21.09 11.24
N ALA A 137 -7.37 -20.71 11.56
CA ALA A 137 -6.85 -19.41 11.23
C ALA A 137 -7.03 -19.07 9.76
N MET A 138 -7.42 -17.82 9.46
CA MET A 138 -7.06 -17.18 8.19
C MET A 138 -5.54 -17.30 8.05
N MET A 139 -5.10 -18.29 7.28
CA MET A 139 -3.69 -18.61 7.14
C MET A 139 -3.18 -17.96 5.87
N PHE A 140 -2.10 -17.20 6.00
CA PHE A 140 -1.42 -16.57 4.88
C PHE A 140 -0.29 -17.50 4.45
N TYR A 141 -0.32 -17.96 3.21
CA TYR A 141 0.65 -18.93 2.71
C TYR A 141 1.63 -18.28 1.73
N THR A 142 2.88 -18.71 1.75
CA THR A 142 3.81 -18.47 0.63
C THR A 142 4.34 -19.82 0.20
N GLY A 143 3.97 -20.25 -1.00
CA GLY A 143 4.35 -21.56 -1.53
C GLY A 143 3.92 -22.74 -0.64
N GLY A 144 2.68 -22.73 -0.15
CA GLY A 144 2.09 -23.82 0.63
C GLY A 144 2.55 -23.93 2.10
N ASN A 145 3.29 -22.93 2.62
CA ASN A 145 3.65 -22.84 4.04
C ASN A 145 3.16 -21.50 4.63
N PRO A 146 2.76 -21.43 5.92
CA PRO A 146 2.44 -20.17 6.56
C PRO A 146 3.63 -19.22 6.43
N ALA A 147 3.49 -18.07 5.77
CA ALA A 147 4.65 -17.21 5.63
C ALA A 147 4.87 -16.35 6.86
N PRO A 148 6.12 -16.27 7.35
CA PRO A 148 6.41 -15.67 8.64
C PRO A 148 6.41 -14.13 8.61
N GLN A 149 6.49 -13.49 7.44
CA GLN A 149 6.61 -12.03 7.29
C GLN A 149 5.95 -11.62 5.97
N PHE A 150 4.86 -10.85 6.05
CA PHE A 150 4.11 -10.41 4.87
C PHE A 150 4.03 -8.89 4.80
N GLU A 151 4.45 -8.33 3.68
CA GLU A 151 4.70 -6.89 3.47
C GLU A 151 3.44 -6.02 3.29
N HIS A 152 2.24 -6.53 3.56
CA HIS A 152 0.97 -5.79 3.38
C HIS A 152 -0.21 -6.39 4.14
N ARG A 153 0.08 -7.22 5.16
CA ARG A 153 -0.93 -7.80 6.05
C ARG A 153 -1.85 -6.72 6.63
N ASP A 154 -1.25 -5.58 6.93
CA ASP A 154 -1.88 -4.50 7.66
C ASP A 154 -3.01 -3.83 6.88
N ILE A 155 -2.76 -3.49 5.61
CA ILE A 155 -3.80 -2.87 4.76
C ILE A 155 -4.89 -3.88 4.38
N ALA A 156 -4.53 -5.16 4.20
CA ALA A 156 -5.50 -6.21 3.97
C ALA A 156 -6.43 -6.37 5.18
N ALA A 157 -5.88 -6.41 6.41
CA ALA A 157 -6.67 -6.46 7.64
C ALA A 157 -7.67 -5.31 7.75
N MET A 158 -7.23 -4.09 7.43
CA MET A 158 -8.08 -2.90 7.43
C MET A 158 -9.25 -3.05 6.45
N ILE A 159 -8.96 -3.42 5.20
CA ILE A 159 -9.97 -3.59 4.14
C ILE A 159 -10.99 -4.67 4.52
N LEU A 160 -10.50 -5.81 5.02
CA LEU A 160 -11.33 -6.91 5.49
C LEU A 160 -12.29 -6.44 6.58
N ALA A 161 -11.78 -5.78 7.62
CA ALA A 161 -12.60 -5.26 8.71
C ALA A 161 -13.65 -4.27 8.21
N VAL A 162 -13.27 -3.31 7.36
CA VAL A 162 -14.19 -2.32 6.80
C VAL A 162 -15.33 -3.00 6.06
N ARG A 163 -15.02 -3.86 5.09
CA ARG A 163 -16.04 -4.53 4.26
C ARG A 163 -16.97 -5.40 5.11
N MET A 164 -16.46 -6.00 6.18
CA MET A 164 -17.25 -6.85 7.06
C MET A 164 -18.13 -6.08 8.03
N TYR A 165 -17.68 -4.94 8.56
CA TYR A 165 -18.34 -4.29 9.68
C TYR A 165 -19.21 -3.11 9.25
N THR A 166 -18.78 -2.34 8.26
CA THR A 166 -19.33 -1.01 7.98
C THR A 166 -19.68 -0.86 6.50
N SER A 167 -20.97 -0.95 6.16
CA SER A 167 -21.41 -0.85 4.76
C SER A 167 -21.12 0.53 4.16
N SER A 168 -21.20 1.59 4.96
CA SER A 168 -20.93 2.95 4.49
C SER A 168 -19.45 3.16 4.18
N ALA A 169 -18.55 2.71 5.07
CA ALA A 169 -17.12 2.78 4.81
C ALA A 169 -16.70 1.83 3.67
N ALA A 170 -17.35 0.67 3.51
CA ALA A 170 -17.14 -0.20 2.36
C ALA A 170 -17.50 0.48 1.03
N ALA A 171 -18.60 1.25 0.99
CA ALA A 171 -18.97 2.03 -0.19
C ALA A 171 -17.97 3.17 -0.50
N LEU A 172 -17.20 3.64 0.49
CA LEU A 172 -16.09 4.57 0.26
C LEU A 172 -14.89 3.86 -0.37
N LEU A 173 -14.57 2.63 0.05
CA LEU A 173 -13.52 1.81 -0.59
C LEU A 173 -13.81 1.59 -2.07
N ASP A 174 -15.07 1.38 -2.45
CA ASP A 174 -15.47 1.16 -3.85
C ASP A 174 -15.29 2.41 -4.74
N ARG A 175 -14.87 3.56 -4.18
CA ARG A 175 -14.46 4.75 -4.95
C ARG A 175 -13.00 4.71 -5.41
N ILE A 176 -12.19 3.79 -4.86
CA ILE A 176 -10.80 3.60 -5.26
C ILE A 176 -10.79 3.00 -6.67
N PRO A 177 -10.06 3.58 -7.64
CA PRO A 177 -10.01 3.07 -9.01
C PRO A 177 -9.51 1.62 -9.08
N ASP A 178 -10.04 0.83 -10.01
CA ASP A 178 -9.63 -0.58 -10.22
C ASP A 178 -8.12 -0.74 -10.42
N SER A 179 -7.44 0.24 -11.02
CA SER A 179 -5.98 0.25 -11.20
C SER A 179 -5.17 0.27 -9.91
N ASN A 180 -5.82 0.61 -8.78
CA ASN A 180 -5.22 0.68 -7.46
C ASN A 180 -5.60 -0.53 -6.60
N TRP A 181 -6.27 -1.53 -7.17
CA TRP A 181 -6.54 -2.80 -6.49
C TRP A 181 -5.58 -3.87 -7.00
N SER A 182 -4.91 -4.54 -6.07
CA SER A 182 -4.21 -5.79 -6.33
C SER A 182 -5.13 -6.94 -5.92
N PRO A 183 -5.34 -7.96 -6.78
CA PRO A 183 -6.06 -9.16 -6.37
C PRO A 183 -5.28 -9.93 -5.29
N GLY A 184 -3.97 -9.74 -5.18
CA GLY A 184 -3.10 -10.58 -4.36
C GLY A 184 -1.89 -11.05 -5.14
N SER A 185 -0.86 -11.51 -4.45
CA SER A 185 0.23 -12.23 -5.10
C SER A 185 -0.18 -13.68 -5.38
N LEU A 186 0.27 -14.22 -6.52
CA LEU A 186 0.13 -15.63 -6.85
C LEU A 186 1.42 -16.38 -6.52
N ASP A 187 1.32 -17.64 -6.17
CA ASP A 187 2.44 -18.54 -5.95
C ASP A 187 3.03 -19.04 -7.29
N ALA A 188 4.03 -19.91 -7.22
CA ALA A 188 4.66 -20.49 -8.41
C ALA A 188 3.72 -21.39 -9.23
N THR A 189 2.60 -21.84 -8.65
CA THR A 189 1.57 -22.66 -9.31
C THR A 189 0.44 -21.81 -9.90
N GLY A 190 0.44 -20.50 -9.67
CA GLY A 190 -0.60 -19.58 -10.10
C GLY A 190 -1.78 -19.47 -9.12
N GLN A 191 -1.70 -20.09 -7.95
CA GLN A 191 -2.72 -20.01 -6.90
C GLN A 191 -2.49 -18.76 -6.04
N PRO A 192 -3.53 -18.16 -5.44
CA PRO A 192 -3.36 -17.08 -4.48
C PRO A 192 -2.45 -17.49 -3.33
N ASN A 193 -1.43 -16.67 -3.05
CA ASN A 193 -0.67 -16.78 -1.79
C ASN A 193 -1.54 -16.41 -0.58
N GLN A 194 -2.55 -15.57 -0.79
CA GLN A 194 -3.40 -15.05 0.28
C GLN A 194 -4.85 -15.30 -0.05
N PHE A 195 -5.48 -16.11 0.79
CA PHE A 195 -6.89 -16.40 0.69
C PHE A 195 -7.48 -16.64 2.08
N LEU A 196 -8.78 -16.43 2.18
CA LEU A 196 -9.58 -16.92 3.29
C LEU A 196 -9.89 -18.38 3.01
N ASP A 197 -9.22 -19.28 3.73
CA ASP A 197 -9.55 -20.71 3.77
C ASP A 197 -10.91 -20.91 4.46
N ARG A 198 -11.89 -21.38 3.69
CA ARG A 198 -13.28 -21.58 4.14
C ARG A 198 -13.66 -23.03 4.31
N ASP A 199 -12.85 -23.97 3.86
CA ASP A 199 -13.15 -25.40 3.95
C ASP A 199 -12.20 -26.14 4.91
N ASN A 200 -11.22 -25.42 5.46
CA ASN A 200 -10.18 -25.88 6.40
C ASN A 200 -9.28 -26.95 5.80
N ASN A 201 -9.09 -26.95 4.48
CA ASN A 201 -8.19 -27.88 3.81
C ASN A 201 -6.75 -27.34 3.69
N ASN A 202 -6.51 -26.06 4.01
CA ASN A 202 -5.24 -25.34 3.86
C ASN A 202 -4.66 -25.34 2.43
N VAL A 203 -5.53 -25.43 1.43
CA VAL A 203 -5.24 -25.54 -0.01
C VAL A 203 -6.26 -24.72 -0.77
N TRP A 204 -5.78 -23.76 -1.57
CA TRP A 204 -6.66 -22.91 -2.36
C TRP A 204 -7.70 -23.70 -3.17
N ASN A 205 -8.97 -23.43 -2.88
CA ASN A 205 -10.13 -23.96 -3.56
C ASN A 205 -10.96 -22.80 -4.13
N GLU A 206 -10.89 -22.57 -5.45
CA GLU A 206 -11.55 -21.43 -6.10
C GLU A 206 -13.08 -21.37 -5.91
N ASP A 207 -13.72 -22.50 -5.62
CA ASP A 207 -15.17 -22.58 -5.41
C ASP A 207 -15.58 -22.27 -3.95
N GLU A 208 -14.67 -22.44 -3.00
CA GLU A 208 -14.97 -22.33 -1.57
C GLU A 208 -14.25 -21.16 -0.89
N ASP A 209 -13.04 -20.84 -1.34
CA ASP A 209 -12.15 -19.84 -0.76
C ASP A 209 -12.28 -18.48 -1.42
N GLU A 210 -11.79 -17.46 -0.72
CA GLU A 210 -11.86 -16.08 -1.19
C GLU A 210 -10.47 -15.45 -1.21
N GLN A 211 -10.03 -14.99 -2.37
CA GLN A 211 -8.77 -14.25 -2.48
C GLN A 211 -8.92 -12.88 -1.80
N VAL A 212 -7.93 -12.49 -0.97
CA VAL A 212 -8.00 -11.22 -0.22
C VAL A 212 -7.34 -10.09 -1.03
N PRO A 213 -8.11 -9.12 -1.56
CA PRO A 213 -7.53 -8.01 -2.29
C PRO A 213 -6.93 -6.96 -1.34
N TYR A 214 -5.98 -6.19 -1.85
CA TYR A 214 -5.42 -5.04 -1.15
C TYR A 214 -5.23 -3.84 -2.08
N VAL A 215 -5.13 -2.66 -1.49
CA VAL A 215 -4.95 -1.41 -2.23
C VAL A 215 -3.47 -1.13 -2.44
N VAL A 216 -3.10 -0.72 -3.65
CA VAL A 216 -1.76 -0.33 -4.06
C VAL A 216 -1.71 1.12 -4.51
N ASP A 217 -0.54 1.73 -4.36
CA ASP A 217 -0.25 3.06 -4.86
C ASP A 217 0.01 3.10 -6.37
N SER A 218 0.31 4.27 -6.91
CA SER A 218 0.56 4.47 -8.35
C SER A 218 1.86 3.81 -8.88
N TRP A 219 2.67 3.22 -8.02
CA TRP A 219 3.84 2.43 -8.36
C TRP A 219 3.59 0.92 -8.22
N GLY A 220 2.38 0.53 -7.81
CA GLY A 220 1.99 -0.86 -7.58
C GLY A 220 2.49 -1.39 -6.23
N MET A 221 2.92 -0.52 -5.32
CA MET A 221 3.32 -0.90 -3.98
C MET A 221 2.12 -0.92 -3.05
N PRO A 222 1.97 -1.91 -2.16
CA PRO A 222 0.91 -1.90 -1.18
C PRO A 222 1.03 -0.67 -0.26
N PHE A 223 -0.11 -0.13 0.16
CA PHE A 223 -0.10 0.87 1.23
C PHE A 223 0.25 0.21 2.57
N GLY A 224 1.04 0.88 3.39
CA GLY A 224 1.19 0.55 4.80
C GLY A 224 0.04 1.14 5.61
N TYR A 225 -0.49 0.36 6.55
CA TYR A 225 -1.50 0.81 7.50
C TYR A 225 -1.01 0.53 8.92
N PHE A 226 -1.00 1.52 9.79
CA PHE A 226 -0.52 1.40 11.16
C PHE A 226 -1.64 1.84 12.09
N ALA A 227 -2.19 0.91 12.86
CA ALA A 227 -3.32 1.15 13.75
C ALA A 227 -3.11 0.64 15.18
N GLN A 228 -2.07 -0.15 15.45
CA GLN A 228 -1.87 -0.73 16.77
C GLN A 228 -1.67 0.34 17.85
N ARG A 229 -2.61 0.37 18.80
CA ARG A 229 -2.43 1.13 20.03
C ARG A 229 -2.87 0.30 21.22
N ASP A 230 -1.91 -0.46 21.74
CA ASP A 230 -2.00 -1.16 23.04
C ASP A 230 -0.65 -1.74 23.50
N TYR A 231 0.45 -1.04 23.25
CA TYR A 231 1.64 -1.26 24.07
C TYR A 231 1.32 -0.74 25.48
N ASP A 232 0.89 -1.65 26.35
CA ASP A 232 0.77 -1.44 27.79
C ASP A 232 2.12 -1.85 28.41
N PRO A 233 3.05 -0.91 28.70
CA PRO A 233 4.36 -1.25 29.26
C PRO A 233 4.24 -1.94 30.62
N ASP A 234 3.13 -1.72 31.33
CA ASP A 234 2.86 -2.29 32.65
C ASP A 234 2.20 -3.67 32.54
N ASN A 235 1.70 -4.05 31.36
CA ASN A 235 1.09 -5.35 31.10
C ASN A 235 1.44 -5.92 29.71
N PRO A 236 2.69 -6.38 29.51
CA PRO A 236 3.19 -6.92 28.24
C PRO A 236 2.50 -8.22 27.79
N THR A 237 1.55 -8.76 28.57
CA THR A 237 0.79 -9.96 28.21
C THR A 237 -0.36 -9.70 27.23
N VAL A 238 -0.57 -8.45 26.79
CA VAL A 238 -1.46 -8.16 25.65
C VAL A 238 -0.80 -8.75 24.40
N THR A 239 -1.16 -9.99 24.12
CA THR A 239 -0.83 -10.86 22.97
C THR A 239 0.23 -10.29 22.05
N GLU A 240 1.43 -10.90 22.09
CA GLU A 240 2.50 -10.60 21.13
C GLU A 240 1.90 -10.53 19.72
N SER A 241 2.10 -9.40 19.05
CA SER A 241 1.87 -9.33 17.61
C SER A 241 2.76 -10.38 16.96
N ALA A 242 2.26 -11.05 15.92
CA ALA A 242 3.12 -11.89 15.09
C ALA A 242 4.09 -11.06 14.22
N ASN A 243 3.96 -9.72 14.21
CA ASN A 243 4.90 -8.83 13.56
C ASN A 243 6.24 -8.79 14.33
N ALA A 244 7.32 -8.50 13.60
CA ALA A 244 8.63 -8.29 14.21
C ALA A 244 8.58 -7.21 15.30
N PRO A 245 9.32 -7.36 16.44
CA PRO A 245 9.30 -6.38 17.53
C PRO A 245 9.55 -4.93 17.09
N ASP A 246 10.49 -4.71 16.17
CA ASP A 246 10.83 -3.39 15.65
C ASP A 246 9.68 -2.75 14.85
N TRP A 247 8.89 -3.57 14.15
CA TRP A 247 7.68 -3.12 13.44
C TRP A 247 6.63 -2.62 14.43
N ASN A 248 6.40 -3.37 15.52
CA ASN A 248 5.43 -2.98 16.55
C ASN A 248 5.84 -1.67 17.23
N GLN A 249 7.13 -1.51 17.51
CA GLN A 249 7.68 -0.29 18.10
C GLN A 249 7.54 0.91 17.16
N ALA A 250 7.88 0.75 15.88
CA ALA A 250 7.72 1.78 14.87
C ALA A 250 6.25 2.19 14.70
N SER A 251 5.34 1.21 14.54
CA SER A 251 3.89 1.42 14.43
C SER A 251 3.35 2.24 15.61
N THR A 252 3.63 1.78 16.84
CA THR A 252 3.18 2.43 18.09
C THR A 252 3.64 3.89 18.16
N GLU A 253 4.90 4.15 17.82
CA GLU A 253 5.46 5.48 17.91
C GLU A 253 4.97 6.42 16.82
N MET A 254 4.83 5.94 15.60
CA MET A 254 4.27 6.73 14.52
C MET A 254 2.84 7.16 14.88
N ILE A 255 2.02 6.24 15.38
CA ILE A 255 0.66 6.53 15.85
C ILE A 255 0.69 7.56 16.99
N ARG A 256 1.60 7.41 17.97
CA ARG A 256 1.79 8.40 19.05
C ARG A 256 2.14 9.78 18.49
N LEU A 257 3.07 9.87 17.55
CA LEU A 257 3.45 11.11 16.87
C LEU A 257 2.32 11.68 16.02
N ASN A 258 1.39 10.85 15.55
CA ASN A 258 0.18 11.26 14.83
C ASN A 258 -1.00 11.56 15.78
N GLY A 259 -0.73 11.85 17.06
CA GLY A 259 -1.77 12.21 18.03
C GLY A 259 -2.65 11.03 18.46
N GLY A 260 -2.18 9.80 18.30
CA GLY A 260 -2.92 8.58 18.61
C GLY A 260 -3.85 8.10 17.50
N LEU A 261 -3.78 8.70 16.31
CA LEU A 261 -4.56 8.32 15.13
C LEU A 261 -3.79 7.31 14.27
N PRO A 262 -4.47 6.35 13.63
CA PRO A 262 -3.86 5.45 12.65
C PRO A 262 -3.20 6.21 11.50
N ILE A 263 -2.27 5.55 10.81
CA ILE A 263 -1.50 6.13 9.71
C ILE A 263 -1.64 5.25 8.49
N ILE A 264 -1.80 5.91 7.34
CA ILE A 264 -1.69 5.30 6.03
C ILE A 264 -0.46 5.90 5.35
N VAL A 265 0.38 5.04 4.77
CA VAL A 265 1.61 5.44 4.07
C VAL A 265 1.71 4.74 2.72
N SER A 266 2.17 5.46 1.70
CA SER A 266 2.71 4.86 0.48
C SER A 266 4.23 4.93 0.53
N TYR A 267 4.87 3.82 0.13
CA TYR A 267 6.32 3.71 0.01
C TYR A 267 6.89 4.41 -1.25
N GLY A 268 6.00 4.96 -2.08
CA GLY A 268 6.39 5.82 -3.19
C GLY A 268 7.20 5.10 -4.29
N PRO A 269 8.00 5.85 -5.05
CA PRO A 269 8.79 5.30 -6.15
C PRO A 269 9.86 4.30 -5.72
N ASN A 270 10.31 4.37 -4.46
CA ASN A 270 11.38 3.54 -3.92
C ASN A 270 10.84 2.34 -3.11
N GLY A 271 9.54 2.10 -3.13
CA GLY A 271 8.93 1.09 -2.26
C GLY A 271 9.40 -0.33 -2.56
N LYS A 272 9.78 -0.63 -3.80
CA LYS A 272 10.34 -1.96 -4.15
C LYS A 272 11.65 -2.17 -3.42
N GLU A 273 12.52 -1.17 -3.44
CA GLU A 273 13.81 -1.19 -2.78
C GLU A 273 13.64 -1.27 -1.26
N GLN A 274 12.69 -0.54 -0.66
CA GLN A 274 12.43 -0.57 0.78
C GLN A 274 11.95 -1.95 1.29
N LEU A 275 11.20 -2.67 0.46
CA LEU A 275 10.58 -3.93 0.84
C LEU A 275 11.39 -5.16 0.43
N THR A 276 12.32 -5.07 -0.51
CA THR A 276 13.16 -6.23 -0.88
C THR A 276 14.06 -6.70 0.25
N LYS A 277 14.02 -8.01 0.53
CA LYS A 277 14.87 -8.70 1.50
C LYS A 277 16.36 -8.35 1.36
N GLU A 278 16.87 -8.30 0.13
CA GLU A 278 18.28 -7.99 -0.17
C GLU A 278 18.69 -6.61 0.35
N VAL A 279 17.80 -5.62 0.19
CA VAL A 279 18.06 -4.25 0.63
C VAL A 279 17.92 -4.14 2.14
N GLN A 280 16.90 -4.77 2.73
CA GLN A 280 16.71 -4.84 4.19
C GLN A 280 17.87 -5.54 4.92
N GLU A 281 18.44 -6.61 4.34
CA GLU A 281 19.62 -7.29 4.87
C GLU A 281 20.89 -6.45 4.74
N SER A 282 20.99 -5.62 3.68
CA SER A 282 22.17 -4.77 3.44
C SER A 282 22.21 -3.50 4.29
N SER A 283 21.04 -3.01 4.69
CA SER A 283 20.91 -1.81 5.51
C SER A 283 19.59 -1.90 6.27
N PRO A 284 19.62 -2.21 7.57
CA PRO A 284 18.40 -2.35 8.35
C PRO A 284 17.56 -1.07 8.37
N THR A 285 18.13 0.10 8.02
CA THR A 285 17.45 1.39 7.93
C THR A 285 16.70 1.64 6.61
N THR A 286 16.78 0.76 5.60
CA THR A 286 16.10 1.00 4.32
C THR A 286 14.60 0.85 4.38
N SER A 287 14.08 0.15 5.40
CA SER A 287 12.65 0.06 5.64
C SER A 287 12.20 1.21 6.55
N LEU A 288 10.94 1.62 6.43
CA LEU A 288 10.34 2.62 7.31
C LEU A 288 10.45 2.27 8.82
N PRO A 289 10.27 1.01 9.26
CA PRO A 289 10.60 0.60 10.63
C PRO A 289 12.12 0.59 10.92
N GLY A 290 12.92 0.32 9.90
CA GLY A 290 14.37 0.35 9.95
C GLY A 290 14.94 1.72 10.33
N ASP A 291 14.50 2.76 9.63
CA ASP A 291 14.82 4.16 9.92
C ASP A 291 14.46 4.55 11.35
N TRP A 292 13.44 3.88 11.90
CA TRP A 292 13.02 4.10 13.27
C TRP A 292 14.04 3.60 14.30
N ALA A 293 14.75 2.52 14.01
CA ALA A 293 15.70 1.89 14.92
C ALA A 293 16.98 2.73 15.14
N ASP A 294 17.41 3.51 14.13
CA ASP A 294 18.67 4.27 14.14
C ASP A 294 18.46 5.77 14.42
N GLY A 295 17.92 6.09 15.60
CA GLY A 295 17.78 7.49 16.05
C GLY A 295 16.40 8.12 15.82
N GLN A 296 15.42 7.33 15.37
CA GLN A 296 13.99 7.71 15.28
C GLN A 296 13.78 8.95 14.39
N ARG A 297 14.45 8.95 13.23
CA ARG A 297 14.33 9.96 12.18
C ARG A 297 14.13 9.25 10.85
N ILE A 298 13.40 9.89 9.95
CA ILE A 298 13.39 9.48 8.55
C ILE A 298 14.42 10.33 7.83
N ASP A 299 15.65 9.86 7.78
CA ASP A 299 16.76 10.51 7.08
C ASP A 299 17.32 9.66 5.92
N ASN A 300 16.82 8.44 5.76
CA ASN A 300 17.18 7.61 4.63
C ASN A 300 16.51 8.08 3.35
N ILE A 301 17.31 8.22 2.30
CA ILE A 301 16.88 8.64 0.97
C ILE A 301 15.75 7.77 0.41
N TYR A 302 15.69 6.48 0.77
CA TYR A 302 14.63 5.60 0.31
C TYR A 302 13.26 6.01 0.85
N ASN A 303 13.20 6.51 2.09
CA ASN A 303 11.96 6.87 2.78
C ASN A 303 11.54 8.34 2.56
N ALA A 304 12.41 9.18 2.00
CA ALA A 304 12.16 10.61 1.77
C ALA A 304 10.95 10.87 0.85
N ASP A 305 10.75 9.98 -0.13
CA ASP A 305 9.68 10.07 -1.13
C ASP A 305 8.39 9.34 -0.70
N ASN A 306 8.32 8.84 0.53
CA ASN A 306 7.09 8.26 1.06
C ASN A 306 6.00 9.33 1.17
N VAL A 307 4.76 8.94 0.87
CA VAL A 307 3.58 9.80 0.94
C VAL A 307 2.77 9.41 2.16
N TYR A 308 2.51 10.36 3.05
CA TYR A 308 1.84 10.14 4.33
C TYR A 308 0.44 10.75 4.28
N ALA A 309 -0.51 10.13 4.97
CA ALA A 309 -1.82 10.73 5.25
C ALA A 309 -1.74 12.05 6.04
N SER A 310 -0.64 12.29 6.75
CA SER A 310 -0.44 13.43 7.64
C SER A 310 0.89 14.12 7.33
N GLU A 311 0.82 15.29 6.69
CA GLU A 311 2.01 16.13 6.43
C GLU A 311 2.69 16.54 7.74
N ALA A 312 1.91 16.85 8.78
CA ALA A 312 2.45 17.18 10.10
C ALA A 312 3.23 16.02 10.71
N LEU A 313 2.79 14.77 10.48
CA LEU A 313 3.56 13.60 10.87
C LEU A 313 4.84 13.49 10.06
N LYS A 314 4.78 13.66 8.73
CA LYS A 314 5.97 13.63 7.87
C LYS A 314 7.03 14.65 8.32
N GLU A 315 6.61 15.88 8.63
CA GLU A 315 7.49 16.92 9.18
C GLU A 315 8.13 16.50 10.51
N ARG A 316 7.34 15.94 11.43
CA ARG A 316 7.81 15.42 12.74
C ARG A 316 8.81 14.29 12.58
N LEU A 317 8.54 13.34 11.68
CA LEU A 317 9.40 12.20 11.39
C LEU A 317 10.73 12.66 10.76
N THR A 318 10.69 13.66 9.88
CA THR A 318 11.87 14.24 9.24
C THR A 318 12.73 15.02 10.24
N ALA A 319 12.10 15.74 11.19
CA ALA A 319 12.81 16.47 12.24
C ALA A 319 13.41 15.54 13.32
N GLY A 320 12.78 14.38 13.52
CA GLY A 320 13.16 13.36 14.49
C GLY A 320 12.66 13.61 15.90
N LYS A 321 12.69 12.57 16.76
CA LYS A 321 12.20 12.70 18.15
C LYS A 321 12.91 13.78 18.97
N ALA A 322 14.22 13.99 18.79
CA ALA A 322 14.98 14.94 19.61
C ALA A 322 14.55 16.41 19.45
N SER A 323 13.84 16.76 18.37
CA SER A 323 13.30 18.12 18.15
C SER A 323 11.86 18.30 18.62
N LEU A 324 11.19 17.23 19.02
CA LEU A 324 9.82 17.25 19.48
C LEU A 324 9.86 17.21 21.01
N GLY A 325 9.98 18.40 21.61
CA GLY A 325 9.81 18.55 23.06
C GLY A 325 8.47 17.95 23.53
N PRO A 326 8.37 17.59 24.82
CA PRO A 326 7.15 17.03 25.39
C PRO A 326 5.91 17.89 25.17
#